data_AF-A0A7W9LZZ4-F1
#
_entry.id   AF-A0A7W9LZZ4-F1
#
_cell.length_a   1.000
_cell.length_b   1.000
_cell.length_c   1.000
_cell.angle_alpha   90.00
_cell.angle_beta   90.00
_cell.angle_gamma   90.00
#
_symmetry.space_group_name_H-M   'P 1'
#
loop_
_entity.id
_entity.type
_entity.pdbx_description
1 polymer ?
#
loop_
_entity_poly.entity_id
_entity_poly.type
_entity_poly.pdbx_seq_one_letter_code
_entity_poly.pdbx_strand_id
1 'polypeptide(L)' 'MLIFVNGWNMGQYLNGVGPQREFVLPAGVLRDHNTLTFAVIATEAAQGDPGPVRLVTLGNRRTGAAPDR' A
#
# COMPACT_ATOMS: atom_id res chain seq x y z
N MET A 1 8.45 3.71 7.59
CA MET A 1 6.99 3.46 7.66
C MET A 1 6.71 2.05 7.16
N LEU A 2 5.85 1.31 7.86
CA LEU A 2 5.33 0.02 7.41
C LEU A 2 3.90 0.20 6.88
N ILE A 3 3.55 -0.51 5.82
CA ILE A 3 2.26 -0.38 5.14
C ILE A 3 1.50 -1.69 5.30
N PHE A 4 0.27 -1.62 5.81
CA PHE A 4 -0.58 -2.80 5.97
C PHE A 4 -1.95 -2.61 5.32
N VAL A 5 -2.45 -3.66 4.65
CA VAL A 5 -3.80 -3.72 4.11
C VAL A 5 -4.49 -4.97 4.64
N ASN A 6 -5.64 -4.78 5.30
CA ASN A 6 -6.40 -5.85 5.96
C ASN A 6 -5.52 -6.75 6.86
N GLY A 7 -4.52 -6.16 7.52
CA GLY A 7 -3.58 -6.85 8.41
C GLY A 7 -2.33 -7.43 7.73
N TRP A 8 -2.28 -7.51 6.40
CA TRP A 8 -1.12 -8.01 5.66
C TRP A 8 -0.09 -6.91 5.41
N ASN A 9 1.20 -7.20 5.60
CA ASN A 9 2.29 -6.25 5.33
C ASN A 9 2.56 -6.15 3.82
N MET A 10 2.38 -4.96 3.25
CA MET A 10 2.62 -4.66 1.83
C MET A 10 4.04 -4.17 1.55
N GLY A 11 4.79 -3.82 2.59
CA GLY A 11 6.17 -3.39 2.48
C GLY A 11 6.55 -2.26 3.44
N GLN A 12 7.82 -1.85 3.31
CA GLN A 12 8.39 -0.76 4.08
C GLN A 12 8.80 0.39 3.17
N TYR A 13 8.40 1.60 3.57
CA TYR A 13 8.91 2.85 3.01
C TYR A 13 9.98 3.41 3.95
N LEU A 14 11.19 3.63 3.42
CA LEU A 14 12.32 4.24 4.12
C LEU A 14 12.64 5.57 3.44
N ASN A 15 12.47 6.68 4.17
CA ASN A 15 12.76 7.99 3.64
C ASN A 15 14.27 8.12 3.35
N GLY A 16 14.63 8.66 2.18
CA GLY A 16 16.02 8.92 1.80
C GLY A 16 16.90 7.71 1.42
N VAL A 17 16.41 6.48 1.52
CA VAL A 17 17.23 5.27 1.26
C VAL A 17 17.01 4.65 -0.13
N GLY A 18 15.80 4.71 -0.69
CA GLY A 18 15.50 4.01 -1.94
C GLY A 18 14.50 4.73 -2.86
N PRO A 19 14.44 4.35 -4.15
CA PRO A 19 13.52 4.93 -5.12
C PRO A 19 12.10 4.38 -4.99
N GLN A 20 11.89 3.29 -4.24
CA GLN A 20 10.59 2.64 -4.15
C GLN A 20 9.58 3.56 -3.45
N ARG A 21 8.60 4.02 -4.24
CA ARG A 21 7.48 4.86 -3.80
C ARG A 21 6.12 4.22 -4.10
N GLU A 22 6.10 3.16 -4.90
CA GLU A 22 4.91 2.43 -5.30
C GLU A 22 4.89 1.05 -4.65
N PHE A 23 3.76 0.71 -4.04
CA PHE A 23 3.53 -0.55 -3.36
C PHE A 23 2.26 -1.18 -3.95
N VAL A 24 2.42 -2.29 -4.66
CA VAL A 24 1.32 -2.98 -5.34
C VAL A 24 0.45 -3.69 -4.31
N LEU A 25 -0.87 -3.50 -4.40
CA LEU A 25 -1.86 -4.20 -3.58
C LEU A 25 -2.40 -5.40 -4.36
N PRO A 26 -2.14 -6.65 -3.94
CA PRO A 26 -2.66 -7.83 -4.63
C PRO A 26 -4.19 -7.93 -4.48
N ALA A 27 -4.88 -8.34 -5.55
CA ALA A 27 -6.34 -8.45 -5.56
C ALA A 27 -6.88 -9.36 -4.44
N GLY A 28 -6.19 -10.45 -4.09
CA GLY A 28 -6.63 -11.37 -3.03
C GLY A 28 -6.53 -10.81 -1.61
N VAL A 29 -5.81 -9.69 -1.40
CA VAL A 29 -5.77 -8.98 -0.11
C VAL A 29 -6.90 -7.96 -0.01
N LEU A 30 -7.45 -7.52 -1.15
CA LEU A 30 -8.51 -6.51 -1.21
C LEU A 30 -9.90 -7.15 -1.08
N ARG A 31 -10.83 -6.39 -0.51
CA ARG A 31 -12.27 -6.70 -0.41
C ARG A 31 -13.09 -5.43 -0.67
N ASP A 32 -14.42 -5.49 -0.64
CA ASP A 32 -15.27 -4.31 -0.94
C ASP A 32 -15.01 -3.11 -0.02
N HIS A 33 -14.64 -3.37 1.23
CA HIS A 33 -14.24 -2.35 2.21
C HIS A 33 -12.86 -2.70 2.74
N ASN A 34 -11.87 -1.82 2.74
CA ASN A 34 -10.52 -2.19 3.19
C ASN A 34 -10.10 -1.41 4.43
N THR A 35 -9.25 -2.02 5.25
CA THR A 35 -8.54 -1.31 6.32
C THR A 35 -7.11 -1.08 5.88
N LEU A 36 -6.72 0.19 5.80
CA LEU A 36 -5.35 0.61 5.50
C LEU A 36 -4.72 1.15 6.79
N THR A 37 -3.53 0.67 7.11
CA THR A 37 -2.80 1.09 8.31
C THR A 37 -1.36 1.43 7.97
N PHE A 38 -0.90 2.56 8.51
CA PHE A 38 0.49 3.00 8.43
C PHE A 38 1.10 3.01 9.82
N ALA A 39 2.19 2.26 10.01
CA ALA A 39 3.04 2.42 11.18
C ALA A 39 4.15 3.40 10.83
N VAL A 40 4.01 4.65 11.28
CA VAL A 40 4.98 5.72 11.05
C VAL A 40 5.97 5.72 12.21
N ILE A 41 7.25 5.64 11.87
CA ILE A 41 8.36 5.66 12.82
C ILE A 41 9.23 6.84 12.43
N ALA A 42 9.28 7.85 13.29
CA ALA A 42 10.18 8.98 13.15
C ALA A 42 11.47 8.65 13.89
N THR A 43 12.58 8.49 13.17
CA THR A 43 13.90 8.26 13.76
C THR A 43 14.60 9.56 14.15
N GLU A 44 14.15 10.70 13.60
CA GLU A 44 14.65 12.04 13.89
C GLU A 44 13.49 12.97 14.28
N ALA A 45 13.74 13.89 15.21
CA ALA A 45 12.70 14.69 15.88
C ALA A 45 11.91 15.65 14.97
N ALA A 46 12.33 15.90 13.73
CA ALA A 46 11.78 16.97 12.88
C ALA A 46 11.21 16.56 11.52
N GLN A 47 11.29 15.28 11.09
CA GLN A 47 11.04 14.91 9.67
C GLN A 47 10.27 13.58 9.49
N GLY A 48 9.38 13.25 10.43
CA GLY A 48 8.64 11.97 10.43
C GLY A 48 7.47 11.84 9.44
N ASP A 49 7.29 12.77 8.51
CA ASP A 49 6.13 12.75 7.60
C ASP A 49 6.39 11.83 6.38
N PRO A 50 5.54 10.81 6.12
CA PRO A 50 5.62 10.03 4.88
C PRO A 50 5.28 10.83 3.62
N GLY A 51 4.76 12.05 3.75
CA GLY A 51 4.27 12.86 2.64
C GLY A 51 2.91 12.38 2.13
N PRO A 52 2.42 12.93 1.01
CA PRO A 52 1.11 12.58 0.47
C PRO A 52 1.07 11.12 0.02
N VAL A 53 0.03 10.40 0.44
CA VAL A 53 -0.25 9.02 0.03
C VAL A 53 -1.52 8.97 -0.80
N ARG A 54 -1.47 8.20 -1.89
CA ARG A 54 -2.61 8.01 -2.80
C ARG A 54 -2.78 6.55 -3.16
N LEU A 55 -4.03 6.12 -3.27
CA LEU A 55 -4.39 4.88 -3.93
C LEU A 55 -4.57 5.16 -5.42
N VAL A 56 -3.88 4.41 -6.27
CA VAL A 56 -3.91 4.59 -7.72
C VAL A 56 -4.20 3.27 -8.39
N THR A 57 -5.11 3.29 -9.35
CA THR A 57 -5.37 2.15 -10.23
C THR A 57 -4.21 2.00 -11.21
N LEU A 58 -3.43 0.92 -11.07
CA LEU A 58 -2.33 0.59 -12.00
C LEU A 58 -2.84 0.08 -13.36
N GLY A 59 -4.09 -0.37 -13.41
CA GLY A 59 -4.80 -0.75 -14.64
C GLY A 59 -5.94 -1.72 -14.37
N ASN A 60 -7.01 -1.60 -15.15
CA ASN A 60 -8.15 -2.51 -15.10
C ASN A 60 -8.00 -3.54 -16.22
N ARG A 61 -7.59 -4.76 -15.86
CA ARG A 61 -7.42 -5.86 -16.82
C ARG A 61 -8.51 -6.89 -16.63
N ARG A 62 -9.15 -7.30 -17.73
CA ARG A 62 -10.02 -8.47 -17.75
C ARG A 62 -9.16 -9.72 -17.75
N THR A 63 -9.25 -10.52 -16.69
CA THR A 63 -8.65 -11.86 -16.63
C THR A 63 -9.71 -12.90 -17.01
N GLY A 64 -9.29 -14.13 -17.37
CA GLY A 64 -10.17 -15.16 -17.93
C GLY A 64 -11.16 -15.82 -16.96
N ALA A 65 -11.39 -15.27 -15.77
CA ALA A 65 -12.35 -15.83 -14.82
C ALA A 65 -13.77 -15.79 -15.41
N ALA A 66 -14.46 -16.93 -15.38
CA ALA A 66 -15.86 -17.02 -15.76
C ALA A 66 -16.70 -16.12 -14.83
N PRO A 67 -17.78 -15.48 -15.31
CA PRO A 67 -18.66 -14.73 -14.43
C PRO A 67 -19.31 -15.69 -13.44
N ASP A 68 -19.26 -15.37 -12.15
CA ASP A 68 -20.11 -16.02 -11.16
C ASP A 68 -21.57 -15.78 -11.56
N ARG A 69 -22.34 -16.87 -11.62
CA ARG A 69 -23.76 -16.86 -11.99
C ARG A 69 -24.63 -16.48 -10.80
#